data_AF-A0A6V7JXC9-F1
#
_entry.id   AF-A0A6V7JXC9-F1
#
_cell.length_a   1.000
_cell.length_b   1.000
_cell.length_c   1.000
_cell.angle_alpha   90.00
_cell.angle_beta   90.00
_cell.angle_gamma   90.00
#
_symmetry.space_group_name_H-M   'P 1'
#
loop_
_entity.id
_entity.type
_entity.pdbx_description
1 polymer ?
#
loop_
_entity_poly.entity_id
_entity_poly.type
_entity_poly.pdbx_seq_one_letter_code
_entity_poly.pdbx_strand_id
1 'polypeptide(L)' 'MPFFSSKFSPKKTPVRKASVSLANNNLSPKRIEKELGTDIGPIKIRLGDQEATFDAGTWIP' A
#
# COMPACT_ATOMS: atom_id res chain seq x y z
N MET A 1 -39.55 39.89 -4.72
CA MET A 1 -38.19 39.30 -4.58
C MET A 1 -38.30 37.82 -4.91
N PRO A 2 -37.46 37.23 -5.78
CA PRO A 2 -37.58 35.82 -6.10
C PRO A 2 -37.04 34.98 -4.93
N PHE A 3 -37.83 34.01 -4.46
CA PHE A 3 -37.40 33.00 -3.50
C PHE A 3 -36.54 31.95 -4.22
N PHE A 4 -35.24 32.22 -4.34
CA PHE A 4 -34.29 31.22 -4.82
C PHE A 4 -34.07 30.16 -3.72
N SER A 5 -34.82 29.06 -3.79
CA SER A 5 -34.47 27.85 -3.04
C SER A 5 -33.26 27.20 -3.74
N SER A 6 -32.09 27.32 -3.10
CA SER A 6 -30.91 26.56 -3.51
C SER A 6 -31.22 25.07 -3.44
N LYS A 7 -31.28 24.40 -4.60
CA LYS A 7 -31.30 22.93 -4.69
C LYS A 7 -29.88 22.35 -4.86
N PHE A 8 -28.85 23.16 -4.68
CA PHE A 8 -27.47 22.68 -4.81
C PHE A 8 -27.02 22.04 -3.49
N SER A 9 -27.27 20.73 -3.39
CA SER A 9 -26.57 19.87 -2.44
C SER A 9 -25.38 19.23 -3.17
N PRO A 10 -24.13 19.43 -2.71
CA PRO A 10 -22.99 18.75 -3.29
C PRO A 10 -23.23 17.24 -3.24
N LYS A 11 -23.15 16.56 -4.39
CA LYS A 11 -23.28 15.11 -4.43
C LYS A 11 -22.21 14.51 -3.50
N LYS A 12 -22.63 13.63 -2.58
CA LYS A 12 -21.70 12.90 -1.70
C LYS A 12 -20.65 12.22 -2.59
N THR A 13 -19.38 12.46 -2.29
CA THR A 13 -18.29 11.76 -2.97
C THR A 13 -18.47 10.26 -2.76
N PRO A 14 -18.54 9.44 -3.83
CA PRO A 14 -18.64 8.01 -3.68
C PRO A 14 -17.40 7.55 -2.92
N VAL A 15 -17.61 6.79 -1.84
CA VAL A 15 -16.49 6.18 -1.11
C VAL A 15 -15.73 5.34 -2.13
N ARG A 16 -14.48 5.73 -2.39
CA ARG A 16 -13.60 4.98 -3.28
C ARG A 16 -13.57 3.56 -2.72
N LYS A 17 -14.13 2.59 -3.46
CA LYS A 17 -13.91 1.16 -3.19
C LYS A 17 -12.45 0.86 -3.55
N ALA A 18 -11.52 1.44 -2.79
CA ALA A 18 -10.15 1.05 -2.87
C ALA A 18 -10.11 -0.37 -2.31
N SER A 19 -9.92 -1.35 -3.17
CA SER A 19 -9.52 -2.68 -2.77
C SER A 19 -8.07 -2.64 -2.30
N VAL A 20 -7.73 -1.76 -1.36
CA VAL A 20 -6.60 -2.04 -0.46
C VAL A 20 -7.18 -2.95 0.63
N SER A 21 -7.71 -4.09 0.20
CA SER A 21 -8.12 -5.14 1.12
C SER A 21 -6.83 -5.84 1.52
N LEU A 22 -6.18 -5.31 2.57
CA LEU A 22 -5.27 -6.10 3.40
C LEU A 22 -6.01 -7.29 4.05
N ALA A 23 -7.34 -7.32 3.97
CA ALA A 23 -8.19 -8.42 4.37
C ALA A 23 -8.26 -9.51 3.28
N ASN A 24 -7.16 -10.21 3.04
CA ASN A 24 -7.30 -11.62 2.68
C ASN A 24 -7.68 -12.31 4.00
N ASN A 25 -8.89 -12.88 4.10
CA ASN A 25 -9.46 -13.37 5.38
C ASN A 25 -8.63 -14.49 6.08
N ASN A 26 -7.50 -14.88 5.51
CA ASN A 26 -6.49 -15.75 6.10
C ASN A 26 -5.30 -14.94 6.61
N LEU A 27 -5.56 -14.08 7.60
CA LEU A 27 -4.55 -13.32 8.35
C LEU A 27 -3.86 -14.24 9.38
N SER A 28 -3.13 -15.26 8.91
CA SER A 28 -2.31 -16.04 9.84
C SER A 28 -1.23 -15.13 10.44
N PRO A 29 -0.94 -15.20 11.75
CA PRO A 29 0.04 -14.32 12.39
C PRO A 29 1.39 -14.30 11.67
N LYS A 30 1.84 -15.48 11.22
CA LYS A 30 3.07 -15.65 10.43
C LYS A 30 3.07 -14.91 9.09
N ARG A 31 1.90 -14.77 8.46
CA ARG A 31 1.77 -14.07 7.18
C ARG A 31 1.73 -12.56 7.38
N ILE A 32 1.08 -12.09 8.44
CA ILE A 32 1.11 -10.68 8.85
C ILE A 32 2.55 -10.27 9.17
N GLU A 33 3.27 -11.07 9.96
CA GLU A 33 4.68 -10.82 10.25
C GLU A 33 5.53 -10.81 8.97
N LYS A 34 5.23 -11.69 8.01
CA LYS A 34 5.93 -11.73 6.72
C LYS A 34 5.61 -10.56 5.79
N GLU A 35 4.36 -10.08 5.77
CA GLU A 35 3.90 -9.06 4.81
C GLU A 35 3.93 -7.64 5.38
N LEU A 36 3.72 -7.50 6.69
CA LEU A 36 3.56 -6.23 7.41
C LEU A 36 4.54 -6.10 8.60
N GLY A 37 5.35 -7.13 8.88
CA GLY A 37 6.37 -7.06 9.93
C GLY A 37 7.52 -6.15 9.55
N THR A 38 8.29 -5.75 10.57
CA THR A 38 9.46 -4.87 10.41
C THR A 38 10.65 -5.60 9.76
N ASP A 39 10.61 -6.94 9.72
CA ASP A 39 11.62 -7.75 9.06
C ASP A 39 11.36 -7.82 7.55
N ILE A 40 11.95 -6.88 6.82
CA ILE A 40 11.85 -6.77 5.36
C ILE A 40 12.75 -7.80 4.65
N GLY A 41 13.52 -8.60 5.40
CA GLY A 41 14.55 -9.47 4.85
C GLY A 41 15.71 -8.68 4.20
N PRO A 42 16.64 -9.36 3.51
CA PRO A 42 17.77 -8.69 2.87
C PRO A 42 17.29 -7.80 1.72
N ILE A 43 17.73 -6.54 1.72
CA ILE A 43 17.41 -5.58 0.66
C ILE A 43 18.20 -5.99 -0.58
N LYS A 44 17.49 -6.32 -1.66
CA LYS A 44 18.08 -6.71 -2.94
C LYS A 44 17.62 -5.78 -4.06
N ILE A 45 18.52 -5.45 -4.96
CA ILE A 45 18.23 -4.70 -6.18
C ILE A 45 18.60 -5.58 -7.38
N ARG A 46 17.75 -5.57 -8.40
CA ARG A 46 18.02 -6.19 -9.70
C ARG A 46 17.90 -5.16 -10.81
N LEU A 47 18.96 -5.00 -11.60
CA LEU A 47 18.99 -4.12 -12.75
C LEU A 47 19.47 -4.90 -13.98
N GLY A 48 18.54 -5.28 -14.85
CA GLY A 48 18.82 -6.21 -15.94
C GLY A 48 19.30 -7.56 -15.40
N ASP A 49 20.49 -7.96 -15.82
CA ASP A 49 21.13 -9.23 -15.41
C ASP A 49 22.02 -9.09 -14.17
N GLN A 50 22.10 -7.88 -13.58
CA GLN A 50 22.85 -7.63 -12.35
C GLN A 50 21.93 -7.71 -11.14
N GLU A 51 22.37 -8.41 -10.11
CA GLU A 51 21.76 -8.46 -8.78
C GLU A 51 22.75 -7.85 -7.78
N ALA A 52 22.25 -7.23 -6.71
CA ALA A 52 23.07 -6.78 -5.60
C ALA A 52 22.27 -6.85 -4.30
N THR A 53 22.92 -7.27 -3.21
CA THR A 53 22.36 -7.34 -1.87
C THR A 53 23.02 -6.29 -0.99
N PHE A 54 22.22 -5.57 -0.19
CA PHE A 54 22.73 -4.63 0.80
C PHE A 54 23.10 -5.36 2.09
N ASP A 55 24.37 -5.29 2.47
CA ASP A 55 24.89 -5.88 3.71
C ASP A 55 25.85 -4.90 4.40
N ALA A 56 25.67 -4.74 5.70
CA ALA A 56 26.50 -3.90 6.59
C ALA A 56 26.86 -2.48 6.05
N GLY A 57 25.98 -1.84 5.28
CA GLY A 57 26.23 -0.50 4.71
C GLY A 57 26.83 -0.49 3.31
N THR A 58 27.03 -1.66 2.70
CA THR A 58 27.64 -1.83 1.38
C THR A 58 26.77 -2.66 0.44
N TRP A 59 26.85 -2.37 -0.86
CA TRP A 59 26.20 -3.17 -1.90
C TRP A 59 27.16 -4.26 -2.38
N ILE A 60 26.77 -5.52 -2.18
CA ILE A 60 27.49 -6.71 -2.63
C ILE A 60 26.80 -7.20 -3.92
N PRO A 61 27.51 -7.29 -5.06
CA PRO A 61 26.95 -7.85 -6.30
C PRO A 61 26.62 -9.34 -6.18
#